data_AF-A0A060BKM9-F1
#
_entry.id   AF-A0A060BKM9-F1
#
_cell.length_a   1.000
_cell.length_b   1.000
_cell.length_c   1.000
_cell.angle_alpha   90.00
_cell.angle_beta   90.00
_cell.angle_gamma   90.00
#
_symmetry.space_group_name_H-M   'P 1'
#
loop_
_entity.id
_entity.type
_entity.pdbx_description
1 polymer ?
#
loop_
_entity_poly.entity_id
_entity_poly.type
_entity_poly.pdbx_seq_one_letter_code
_entity_poly.pdbx_strand_id
1 'polypeptide(L)'
;MVRKLMDSIGANGEISCHRDRKTALQDADFVVVAFQIGGYEPCTVTDFEVCKRHGLEQTIADTLGPGGIMRALRTIPHLWAICEDMVEVCPDATMLNYVNPMAMNTWA
;
A
#
# COMPACT_ATOMS: atom_id res chain seq x y z
N MET A 1 19.50 -0.77 -5.59
CA MET A 1 18.96 -1.65 -6.64
C MET A 1 18.48 -0.87 -7.84
N VAL A 2 17.55 0.09 -7.67
CA VAL A 2 16.99 0.91 -8.77
C VAL A 2 18.06 1.57 -9.65
N ARG A 3 19.08 2.23 -9.05
CA ARG A 3 20.17 2.84 -9.83
C ARG A 3 20.91 1.86 -10.74
N LYS A 4 21.21 0.65 -10.24
CA LYS A 4 21.83 -0.41 -11.05
C LYS A 4 20.95 -0.86 -12.21
N LEU A 5 19.62 -0.90 -12.02
CA LEU A 5 18.69 -1.24 -13.10
C LEU A 5 18.68 -0.14 -14.17
N MET A 6 18.66 1.13 -13.77
CA MET A 6 18.73 2.25 -14.71
C MET A 6 20.03 2.22 -15.52
N ASP A 7 21.17 2.03 -14.85
CA ASP A 7 22.48 1.95 -15.51
C ASP A 7 22.52 0.81 -16.54
N SER A 8 21.91 -0.34 -16.22
CA SER A 8 21.92 -1.52 -17.10
C SER A 8 21.18 -1.34 -18.42
N ILE A 9 20.21 -0.42 -18.47
CA ILE A 9 19.40 -0.13 -19.67
C ILE A 9 19.70 1.24 -20.27
N GLY A 10 20.67 1.99 -19.70
CA GLY A 10 20.98 3.36 -20.11
C GLY A 10 19.86 4.36 -19.83
N ALA A 11 19.00 4.12 -18.84
CA ALA A 11 17.94 5.03 -18.45
C ALA A 11 18.49 6.20 -17.63
N ASN A 12 17.94 7.40 -17.88
CA ASN A 12 18.29 8.61 -17.16
C ASN A 12 17.11 9.06 -16.28
N GLY A 13 17.40 9.65 -15.12
CA GLY A 13 16.40 10.15 -14.19
C GLY A 13 16.99 10.39 -12.80
N GLU A 14 16.29 11.18 -11.99
CA GLU A 14 16.67 11.43 -10.60
C GLU A 14 16.05 10.36 -9.69
N ILE A 15 16.83 9.90 -8.70
CA ILE A 15 16.33 9.01 -7.64
C ILE A 15 16.61 9.70 -6.31
N SER A 16 15.56 9.96 -5.55
CA SER A 16 15.62 10.42 -4.17
C SER A 16 14.79 9.49 -3.28
N CYS A 17 15.12 9.47 -1.98
CA CYS A 17 14.41 8.67 -0.98
C CYS A 17 14.08 9.56 0.20
N HIS A 18 12.84 9.49 0.66
CA HIS A 18 12.32 10.36 1.72
C HIS A 18 11.70 9.54 2.84
N ARG A 19 11.78 10.06 4.07
CA ARG A 19 11.04 9.52 5.22
C ARG A 19 9.78 10.33 5.52
N ASP A 20 9.83 11.62 5.20
CA ASP A 20 8.65 12.48 5.22
C ASP A 20 7.83 12.24 3.95
N ARG A 21 6.54 11.97 4.13
CA ARG A 21 5.66 11.56 3.03
C ARG A 21 5.32 12.73 2.12
N LYS A 22 5.03 13.91 2.66
CA LYS A 22 4.69 15.10 1.85
C LYS A 22 5.85 15.50 0.94
N THR A 23 7.07 15.49 1.48
CA THR A 23 8.30 15.73 0.70
C THR A 23 8.46 14.73 -0.45
N ALA A 24 8.07 13.46 -0.24
CA ALA A 24 8.11 12.44 -1.28
C ALA A 24 7.05 12.62 -2.39
N LEU A 25 5.92 13.24 -2.04
CA LEU A 25 4.75 13.40 -2.92
C LEU A 25 4.75 14.73 -3.69
N GLN A 26 5.52 15.72 -3.24
CA GLN A 26 5.53 17.07 -3.79
C GLN A 26 5.67 17.05 -5.32
N ASP A 27 4.73 17.72 -6.00
CA ASP A 27 4.70 17.92 -7.46
C ASP A 27 4.69 16.62 -8.30
N ALA A 28 4.34 15.47 -7.72
CA ALA A 28 4.27 14.21 -8.44
C ALA A 28 3.13 14.21 -9.48
N ASP A 29 3.36 13.63 -10.66
CA ASP A 29 2.29 13.34 -11.64
C ASP A 29 1.59 11.99 -11.37
N PHE A 30 2.33 11.04 -10.81
CA PHE A 30 1.85 9.70 -10.50
C PHE A 30 2.36 9.25 -9.13
N VAL A 31 1.47 8.65 -8.35
CA VAL A 31 1.79 8.13 -7.00
C VAL A 31 1.47 6.65 -6.96
N VAL A 32 2.50 5.80 -6.91
CA VAL A 32 2.32 4.34 -6.78
C VAL A 32 2.38 3.96 -5.30
N VAL A 33 1.27 3.42 -4.79
CA VAL A 33 1.22 2.90 -3.42
C VAL A 33 1.36 1.38 -3.41
N ALA A 34 2.36 0.89 -2.70
CA ALA A 34 2.66 -0.54 -2.58
C ALA A 34 3.20 -0.84 -1.18
N PHE A 35 2.29 -1.03 -0.22
CA PHE A 35 2.63 -1.30 1.18
C PHE A 35 1.72 -2.37 1.80
N GLN A 36 2.17 -2.91 2.92
CA GLN A 36 1.40 -3.84 3.76
C GLN A 36 1.41 -3.33 5.20
N ILE A 37 0.29 -2.78 5.65
CA ILE A 37 0.15 -2.31 7.02
C ILE A 37 0.24 -3.49 7.98
N GLY A 38 1.18 -3.41 8.92
CA GLY A 38 1.43 -4.43 9.93
C GLY A 38 2.20 -5.67 9.45
N GLY A 39 2.63 -5.69 8.18
CA GLY A 39 3.47 -6.76 7.63
C GLY A 39 2.84 -8.17 7.63
N TYR A 40 3.68 -9.16 7.37
CA TYR A 40 3.32 -10.57 7.52
C TYR A 40 3.14 -10.91 9.01
N GLU A 41 4.16 -10.64 9.80
CA GLU A 41 4.12 -10.72 11.26
C GLU A 41 4.09 -9.30 11.86
N PRO A 42 3.16 -8.99 12.80
CA PRO A 42 2.19 -9.92 13.39
C PRO A 42 0.86 -10.02 12.64
N CYS A 43 0.54 -9.08 11.74
CA CYS A 43 -0.85 -8.89 11.32
C CYS A 43 -1.42 -10.01 10.45
N THR A 44 -0.70 -10.45 9.43
CA THR A 44 -1.20 -11.52 8.55
C THR A 44 -1.33 -12.84 9.31
N VAL A 45 -0.37 -13.14 10.19
CA VAL A 45 -0.45 -14.30 11.10
C VAL A 45 -1.64 -14.18 12.05
N THR A 46 -1.88 -12.99 12.62
CA THR A 46 -3.05 -12.76 13.49
C THR A 46 -4.36 -12.99 12.73
N ASP A 47 -4.45 -12.55 11.48
CA ASP A 47 -5.62 -12.77 10.65
C ASP A 47 -5.89 -14.28 10.45
N PHE A 48 -4.86 -15.11 10.29
CA PHE A 48 -5.00 -16.57 10.24
C PHE A 48 -5.45 -17.16 11.56
N GLU A 49 -4.76 -16.80 12.65
CA GLU A 49 -5.00 -17.39 13.97
C GLU A 49 -6.40 -17.04 14.49
N VAL A 50 -6.89 -15.83 14.24
CA VAL A 50 -8.26 -15.44 14.59
C VAL A 50 -9.27 -16.33 13.85
N CYS A 51 -9.17 -16.42 12.53
CA CYS A 51 -10.11 -17.22 11.73
C CYS A 51 -10.04 -18.72 12.08
N LYS A 52 -8.84 -19.24 12.31
CA LYS A 52 -8.62 -20.64 12.68
C LYS A 52 -9.28 -21.01 14.00
N ARG A 53 -9.26 -20.12 15.00
CA ARG A 53 -10.00 -20.31 16.27
C ARG A 53 -11.51 -20.42 16.08
N HIS A 54 -12.03 -19.94 14.96
CA HIS A 54 -13.45 -20.04 14.59
C HIS A 54 -13.72 -21.15 13.55
N GLY A 55 -12.78 -22.07 13.34
CA GLY A 55 -12.95 -23.21 12.43
C GLY A 55 -12.76 -22.88 10.95
N LEU A 56 -12.24 -21.68 10.63
CA LEU A 56 -11.93 -21.27 9.26
C LEU A 56 -10.41 -21.28 9.04
N GLU A 57 -9.92 -22.29 8.33
CA GLU A 57 -8.57 -22.27 7.77
C GLU A 57 -8.58 -21.54 6.43
N GLN A 58 -7.80 -20.47 6.33
CA GLN A 58 -7.71 -19.64 5.14
C GLN A 58 -6.27 -19.65 4.60
N THR A 59 -6.09 -19.41 3.30
CA THR A 59 -4.76 -19.40 2.66
C THR A 59 -3.99 -18.12 3.00
N ILE A 60 -4.10 -17.07 2.18
CA ILE A 60 -3.52 -15.75 2.48
C ILE A 60 -4.59 -14.76 2.96
N ALA A 61 -5.82 -14.89 2.46
CA ALA A 61 -6.94 -13.99 2.73
C ALA A 61 -6.53 -12.50 2.68
N ASP A 62 -5.70 -12.12 1.71
CA ASP A 62 -5.17 -10.76 1.58
C ASP A 62 -6.22 -9.79 0.99
N THR A 63 -7.19 -10.34 0.26
CA THR A 63 -8.17 -9.58 -0.51
C THR A 63 -9.61 -9.87 -0.10
N LEU A 64 -9.92 -11.14 0.19
CA LEU A 64 -11.29 -11.61 0.40
C LEU A 64 -11.42 -12.36 1.73
N GLY A 65 -12.68 -12.54 2.15
CA GLY A 65 -13.02 -13.22 3.40
C GLY A 65 -12.65 -12.39 4.65
N PRO A 66 -12.77 -12.99 5.84
CA PRO A 66 -12.53 -12.26 7.09
C PRO A 66 -11.11 -11.70 7.21
N GLY A 67 -10.09 -12.43 6.73
CA GLY A 67 -8.71 -11.91 6.65
C GLY A 67 -8.60 -10.64 5.78
N GLY A 68 -9.28 -10.65 4.62
CA GLY A 68 -9.28 -9.51 3.71
C GLY A 68 -9.97 -8.29 4.33
N ILE A 69 -11.08 -8.52 5.04
CA ILE A 69 -11.80 -7.47 5.77
C ILE A 69 -10.93 -6.90 6.90
N MET A 70 -10.31 -7.75 7.72
CA MET A 70 -9.41 -7.30 8.79
C MET A 70 -8.24 -6.48 8.24
N ARG A 71 -7.69 -6.89 7.08
CA ARG A 71 -6.67 -6.12 6.37
C ARG A 71 -7.22 -4.78 5.86
N ALA A 72 -8.40 -4.76 5.24
CA ALA A 72 -9.05 -3.53 4.76
C ALA A 72 -9.17 -2.49 5.87
N LEU A 73 -9.69 -2.90 7.03
CA LEU A 73 -9.89 -2.05 8.20
C LEU A 73 -8.58 -1.40 8.69
N ARG A 74 -7.46 -2.10 8.56
CA ARG A 74 -6.14 -1.55 8.90
C ARG A 74 -5.57 -0.68 7.79
N THR A 75 -5.80 -1.01 6.53
CA THR A 75 -5.17 -0.35 5.38
C THR A 75 -5.87 0.95 4.97
N ILE A 76 -7.21 0.98 4.94
CA ILE A 76 -8.00 2.11 4.43
C ILE A 76 -7.62 3.45 5.08
N PRO A 77 -7.48 3.56 6.42
CA PRO A 77 -7.09 4.83 7.05
C PRO A 77 -5.74 5.36 6.58
N HIS A 78 -4.78 4.47 6.28
CA HIS A 78 -3.47 4.87 5.77
C HIS A 78 -3.51 5.31 4.31
N LEU A 79 -4.36 4.69 3.49
CA LEU A 79 -4.60 5.16 2.12
C LEU A 79 -5.26 6.53 2.14
N TRP A 80 -6.25 6.75 3.01
CA TRP A 80 -6.91 8.04 3.13
C TRP A 80 -5.95 9.16 3.51
N ALA A 81 -5.05 8.91 4.47
CA ALA A 81 -4.00 9.86 4.85
C ALA A 81 -3.01 10.17 3.70
N ILE A 82 -2.81 9.25 2.75
CA ILE A 82 -2.02 9.51 1.53
C ILE A 82 -2.82 10.41 0.59
N CYS A 83 -4.11 10.10 0.37
CA CYS A 83 -4.99 10.93 -0.45
C CYS A 83 -5.09 12.38 0.07
N GLU A 84 -5.19 12.56 1.38
CA GLU A 84 -5.20 13.88 2.02
C GLU A 84 -3.91 14.66 1.73
N ASP A 85 -2.75 14.02 1.86
CA ASP A 85 -1.47 14.65 1.52
C ASP A 85 -1.38 14.95 0.01
N MET A 86 -1.83 14.04 -0.85
CA MET A 86 -1.84 14.25 -2.30
C MET A 86 -2.69 15.47 -2.70
N VAL A 87 -3.87 15.65 -2.11
CA VAL A 87 -4.71 16.82 -2.35
C VAL A 87 -4.00 18.12 -1.99
N GLU A 88 -3.12 18.11 -0.99
CA GLU A 88 -2.37 19.30 -0.55
C GLU A 88 -1.15 19.58 -1.43
N VAL A 89 -0.35 18.57 -1.77
CA VAL A 89 0.99 18.78 -2.36
C VAL A 89 1.14 18.34 -3.82
N CYS A 90 0.20 17.56 -4.35
CA CYS A 90 0.18 17.11 -5.75
C CYS A 90 -1.25 16.82 -6.23
N PRO A 91 -2.15 17.83 -6.26
CA PRO A 91 -3.58 17.63 -6.48
C PRO A 91 -3.95 17.05 -7.86
N ASP A 92 -3.07 17.22 -8.86
CA ASP A 92 -3.28 16.71 -10.22
C ASP A 92 -2.72 15.29 -10.42
N ALA A 93 -2.10 14.71 -9.38
CA ALA A 93 -1.46 13.41 -9.45
C ALA A 93 -2.47 12.26 -9.57
N THR A 94 -2.17 11.26 -10.38
CA THR A 94 -2.94 10.01 -10.40
C THR A 94 -2.38 9.01 -9.39
N MET A 95 -3.20 8.61 -8.41
CA MET A 95 -2.86 7.50 -7.52
C MET A 95 -3.03 6.16 -8.24
N LEU A 96 -1.96 5.37 -8.29
CA LEU A 96 -1.93 4.01 -8.79
C LEU A 96 -1.88 3.04 -7.60
N ASN A 97 -3.05 2.52 -7.23
CA ASN A 97 -3.17 1.62 -6.09
C ASN A 97 -2.69 0.20 -6.41
N TYR A 98 -1.59 -0.22 -5.79
CA TYR A 98 -1.11 -1.61 -5.79
C TYR A 98 -1.16 -2.24 -4.38
N VAL A 99 -2.03 -1.70 -3.52
CA VAL A 99 -2.25 -2.20 -2.15
C VAL A 99 -3.51 -3.07 -2.12
N ASN A 100 -3.36 -4.30 -1.61
CA ASN A 100 -4.48 -5.15 -1.23
C ASN A 100 -5.08 -4.73 0.13
N PRO A 101 -6.40 -4.86 0.33
CA PRO A 101 -7.39 -5.43 -0.60
C PRO A 101 -7.89 -4.42 -1.65
N MET A 102 -7.54 -4.61 -2.93
CA MET A 102 -7.76 -3.58 -3.95
C MET A 102 -9.21 -3.13 -4.07
N ALA A 103 -10.16 -4.06 -4.14
CA ALA A 103 -11.58 -3.71 -4.31
C ALA A 103 -12.15 -2.90 -3.14
N MET A 104 -11.84 -3.29 -1.90
CA MET A 104 -12.30 -2.56 -0.71
C MET A 104 -11.58 -1.22 -0.57
N ASN A 105 -10.28 -1.17 -0.89
CA ASN A 105 -9.48 0.05 -0.84
C ASN A 105 -9.96 1.12 -1.83
N THR A 106 -10.41 0.72 -3.03
CA THR A 106 -10.91 1.67 -4.03
C THR A 106 -12.39 2.02 -3.86
N TRP A 107 -13.14 1.23 -3.08
CA TRP A 107 -14.54 1.50 -2.77
C TRP A 107 -14.71 2.46 -1.60
N ALA A 108 -13.84 2.35 -0.58
CA ALA A 108 -13.87 3.16 0.64
C ALA A 108 -13.42 4.60 0.38
#